data_AF-A0A936WLE3-F1
#
_entry.id   AF-A0A936WLE3-F1
#
_cell.length_a   1.000
_cell.length_b   1.000
_cell.length_c   1.000
_cell.angle_alpha   90.00
_cell.angle_beta   90.00
_cell.angle_gamma   90.00
#
_symmetry.space_group_name_H-M   'P 1'
#
loop_
_entity.id
_entity.type
_entity.pdbx_description
1 polymer ?
#
loop_
_entity_poly.entity_id
_entity_poly.type
_entity_poly.pdbx_seq_one_letter_code
_entity_poly.pdbx_strand_id
1 'polypeptide(L)'
;MKRLLYIGALAILGCGSPEQRQAHRALRAGAAFYADSLYFVADSAYATAPADERCVFNRGNAAFRMSDWTAAIEHYRSAAAMDTTPNELALIRFALGNTHYAQARDADTTIPRIQRTLAGIRVEGDDIAQKVSSYVQRDSLGREVVRLDALIDSSLTAAITIYKQALRHSPGDDSLRWNLVLAQREAGLRAAAKKDRGDGKNDSDKDKALSDRALVLMQHADSLVEIYRFKDALDMLQKGLQQDPTLKSKKEYMEKLDLVTKAAAAT
;
A
#
# COMPACT_ATOMS: atom_id res chain seq x y z
N MET A 1 76.60 -27.02 -3.88
CA MET A 1 75.44 -26.24 -3.36
C MET A 1 74.46 -26.01 -4.49
N LYS A 2 73.18 -26.28 -4.19
CA LYS A 2 72.00 -26.33 -5.06
C LYS A 2 71.75 -25.05 -5.86
N ARG A 3 71.24 -25.18 -7.08
CA ARG A 3 70.11 -24.37 -7.61
C ARG A 3 69.24 -25.24 -8.51
N LEU A 4 68.32 -25.96 -7.88
CA LEU A 4 67.17 -26.58 -8.55
C LEU A 4 66.27 -25.46 -9.07
N LEU A 5 65.99 -25.48 -10.37
CA LEU A 5 64.96 -24.66 -11.01
C LEU A 5 63.60 -25.11 -10.48
N TYR A 6 62.97 -24.30 -9.63
CA TYR A 6 61.59 -24.47 -9.25
C TYR A 6 60.70 -24.04 -10.42
N ILE A 7 60.22 -25.02 -11.20
CA ILE A 7 59.04 -24.85 -12.05
C ILE A 7 57.85 -24.78 -11.08
N GLY A 8 57.47 -23.56 -10.71
CA GLY A 8 56.28 -23.30 -9.92
C GLY A 8 55.04 -23.74 -10.71
N ALA A 9 54.36 -24.76 -10.18
CA ALA A 9 53.10 -25.25 -10.70
C ALA A 9 52.04 -24.14 -10.69
N LEU A 10 51.71 -23.62 -11.87
CA LEU A 10 50.53 -22.80 -12.09
C LEU A 10 49.32 -23.74 -12.24
N ALA A 11 48.72 -24.12 -11.11
CA ALA A 11 47.48 -24.89 -11.08
C ALA A 11 46.45 -24.15 -10.21
N ILE A 12 45.90 -23.04 -10.72
CA ILE A 12 44.66 -22.46 -10.17
C ILE A 12 43.51 -23.01 -11.02
N LEU A 13 43.11 -24.24 -10.72
CA LEU A 13 41.88 -24.86 -11.22
C LEU A 13 40.67 -24.17 -10.57
N GLY A 14 40.24 -23.08 -11.17
CA GLY A 14 38.87 -22.80 -11.62
C GLY A 14 37.66 -23.37 -10.85
N CYS A 15 37.56 -23.21 -9.53
CA CYS A 15 36.31 -23.39 -8.80
C CYS A 15 36.15 -22.24 -7.81
N GLY A 16 35.32 -21.24 -8.13
CA GLY A 16 34.99 -20.10 -7.25
C GLY A 16 34.52 -20.55 -5.86
N SER A 17 34.46 -19.64 -4.88
CA SER A 17 34.16 -19.99 -3.48
C SER A 17 32.86 -20.81 -3.32
N PRO A 18 32.68 -21.56 -2.22
CA PRO A 18 31.42 -22.26 -1.94
C PRO A 18 30.18 -21.37 -2.12
N GLU A 19 30.27 -20.13 -1.64
CA GLU A 19 29.22 -19.10 -1.72
C GLU A 19 28.96 -18.70 -3.17
N GLN A 20 30.01 -18.46 -3.98
CA GLN A 20 29.88 -18.15 -5.41
C GLN A 20 29.20 -19.31 -6.16
N ARG A 21 29.59 -20.56 -5.86
CA ARG A 21 28.96 -21.74 -6.47
C ARG A 21 27.49 -21.89 -6.07
N GLN A 22 27.16 -21.58 -4.81
CA GLN A 22 25.78 -21.58 -4.33
C GLN A 22 24.94 -20.52 -5.05
N ALA A 23 25.44 -19.28 -5.16
CA ALA A 23 24.78 -18.22 -5.92
C ALA A 23 24.55 -18.61 -7.39
N HIS A 24 25.56 -19.16 -8.07
CA HIS A 24 25.40 -19.63 -9.46
C HIS A 24 24.38 -20.78 -9.61
N ARG A 25 24.20 -21.64 -8.60
CA ARG A 25 23.15 -22.66 -8.61
C ARG A 25 21.78 -22.04 -8.37
N ALA A 26 21.67 -21.16 -7.38
CA ALA A 26 20.43 -20.44 -7.05
C ALA A 26 19.92 -19.62 -8.24
N LEU A 27 20.80 -18.84 -8.90
CA LEU A 27 20.45 -18.04 -10.08
C LEU A 27 19.95 -18.90 -11.24
N ARG A 28 20.62 -20.03 -11.54
CA ARG A 28 20.19 -20.92 -12.63
C ARG A 28 18.86 -21.60 -12.33
N ALA A 29 18.71 -22.16 -11.13
CA ALA A 29 17.48 -22.82 -10.73
C ALA A 29 16.31 -21.83 -10.67
N GLY A 30 16.50 -20.68 -10.03
CA GLY A 30 15.50 -19.63 -9.94
C GLY A 30 15.12 -19.08 -11.32
N ALA A 31 16.08 -18.85 -12.21
CA ALA A 31 15.80 -18.36 -13.57
C ALA A 31 14.99 -19.38 -14.39
N ALA A 32 15.27 -20.68 -14.24
CA ALA A 32 14.47 -21.74 -14.88
C ALA A 32 13.01 -21.70 -14.40
N PHE A 33 12.78 -21.69 -13.08
CA PHE A 33 11.42 -21.57 -12.53
C PHE A 33 10.73 -20.26 -12.91
N TYR A 34 11.47 -19.16 -12.97
CA TYR A 34 10.95 -17.86 -13.36
C TYR A 34 10.50 -17.85 -14.84
N ALA A 35 11.27 -18.48 -15.73
CA ALA A 35 10.92 -18.64 -17.14
C ALA A 35 9.63 -19.47 -17.30
N ASP A 36 9.45 -20.50 -16.47
CA ASP A 36 8.24 -21.32 -16.40
C ASP A 36 7.07 -20.64 -15.67
N SER A 37 7.24 -19.36 -15.28
CA SER A 37 6.26 -18.58 -14.51
C SER A 37 5.91 -19.13 -13.12
N LEU A 38 6.73 -20.03 -12.60
CA LEU A 38 6.64 -20.59 -11.25
C LEU A 38 7.30 -19.62 -10.25
N TYR A 39 6.77 -18.40 -10.14
CA TYR A 39 7.43 -17.30 -9.42
C TYR A 39 7.65 -17.58 -7.92
N PHE A 40 6.72 -18.25 -7.24
CA PHE A 40 6.91 -18.65 -5.84
C PHE A 40 8.08 -19.63 -5.67
N VAL A 41 8.22 -20.58 -6.61
CA VAL A 41 9.32 -21.55 -6.61
C VAL A 41 10.64 -20.87 -7.00
N ALA A 42 10.59 -19.92 -7.94
CA ALA A 42 11.73 -19.10 -8.32
C ALA A 42 12.25 -18.29 -7.12
N ASP A 43 11.35 -17.60 -6.38
CA ASP A 43 11.71 -16.87 -5.16
C ASP A 43 12.40 -17.78 -4.14
N SER A 44 11.80 -18.96 -3.89
CA SER A 44 12.37 -19.97 -2.99
C SER A 44 13.76 -20.44 -3.43
N ALA A 45 14.00 -20.59 -4.73
CA ALA A 45 15.30 -20.97 -5.27
C ALA A 45 16.34 -19.86 -5.11
N TYR A 46 15.99 -18.61 -5.42
CA TYR A 46 16.87 -17.45 -5.20
C TYR A 46 17.17 -17.24 -3.70
N ALA A 47 16.20 -17.51 -2.82
CA ALA A 47 16.33 -17.41 -1.36
C ALA A 47 17.46 -18.27 -0.78
N THR A 48 17.91 -19.30 -1.51
CA THR A 48 19.02 -20.16 -1.08
C THR A 48 20.38 -19.48 -1.13
N ALA A 49 20.51 -18.30 -1.73
CA ALA A 49 21.73 -17.50 -1.77
C ALA A 49 21.47 -16.04 -1.34
N PRO A 50 21.11 -15.77 -0.08
CA PRO A 50 20.66 -14.45 0.37
C PRO A 50 21.77 -13.39 0.42
N ALA A 51 23.04 -13.80 0.38
CA ALA A 51 24.19 -12.90 0.34
C ALA A 51 24.57 -12.44 -1.08
N ASP A 52 23.95 -13.00 -2.12
CA ASP A 52 24.16 -12.60 -3.51
C ASP A 52 23.09 -11.59 -3.93
N GLU A 53 23.50 -10.37 -4.25
CA GLU A 53 22.57 -9.27 -4.59
C GLU A 53 21.65 -9.64 -5.76
N ARG A 54 22.17 -10.28 -6.80
CA ARG A 54 21.38 -10.65 -7.98
C ARG A 54 20.27 -11.63 -7.61
N CYS A 55 20.53 -12.54 -6.67
CA CYS A 55 19.50 -13.41 -6.13
C CYS A 55 18.43 -12.57 -5.42
N VAL A 56 18.81 -11.65 -4.52
CA VAL A 56 17.87 -10.77 -3.80
C VAL A 56 17.07 -9.88 -4.75
N PHE A 57 17.70 -9.30 -5.78
CA PHE A 57 17.03 -8.55 -6.84
C PHE A 57 16.02 -9.42 -7.60
N ASN A 58 16.39 -10.65 -7.96
CA ASN A 58 15.51 -11.57 -8.66
C ASN A 58 14.36 -12.12 -7.80
N ARG A 59 14.52 -12.18 -6.48
CA ARG A 59 13.40 -12.37 -5.53
C ARG A 59 12.38 -11.24 -5.66
N GLY A 60 12.86 -9.99 -5.73
CA GLY A 60 12.01 -8.83 -6.01
C GLY A 60 11.26 -8.96 -7.34
N ASN A 61 11.94 -9.42 -8.40
CA ASN A 61 11.31 -9.68 -9.69
C ASN A 61 10.22 -10.76 -9.58
N ALA A 62 10.49 -11.86 -8.89
CA ALA A 62 9.50 -12.92 -8.67
C ALA A 62 8.27 -12.39 -7.91
N ALA A 63 8.48 -11.66 -6.81
CA ALA A 63 7.42 -11.03 -6.03
C ALA A 63 6.60 -10.03 -6.86
N PHE A 64 7.26 -9.21 -7.68
CA PHE A 64 6.61 -8.26 -8.59
C PHE A 64 5.67 -8.98 -9.56
N ARG A 65 6.09 -10.12 -10.11
CA ARG A 65 5.24 -10.93 -11.02
C ARG A 65 4.04 -11.58 -10.33
N MET A 66 4.11 -11.77 -9.02
CA MET A 66 2.99 -12.24 -8.20
C MET A 66 2.07 -11.12 -7.73
N SER A 67 2.35 -9.85 -8.10
CA SER A 67 1.70 -8.66 -7.54
C SER A 67 1.83 -8.54 -6.02
N ASP A 68 2.81 -9.21 -5.42
CA ASP A 68 3.18 -9.01 -4.02
C ASP A 68 4.08 -7.79 -3.93
N TRP A 69 3.45 -6.62 -3.96
CA TRP A 69 4.14 -5.34 -3.95
C TRP A 69 4.98 -5.15 -2.68
N THR A 70 4.51 -5.66 -1.54
CA THR A 70 5.22 -5.54 -0.26
C THR A 70 6.52 -6.33 -0.29
N ALA A 71 6.47 -7.62 -0.65
CA ALA A 71 7.67 -8.44 -0.75
C ALA A 71 8.64 -7.92 -1.82
N ALA A 72 8.12 -7.48 -2.97
CA ALA A 72 8.94 -6.89 -4.02
C ALA A 72 9.69 -5.64 -3.53
N ILE A 73 9.00 -4.71 -2.86
CA ILE A 73 9.61 -3.50 -2.27
C ILE A 73 10.70 -3.88 -1.27
N GLU A 74 10.44 -4.84 -0.38
CA GLU A 74 11.42 -5.30 0.62
C GLU A 74 12.68 -5.89 -0.04
N HIS A 75 12.50 -6.79 -1.01
CA HIS A 75 13.60 -7.41 -1.74
C HIS A 75 14.42 -6.38 -2.52
N TYR A 76 13.80 -5.48 -3.27
CA TYR A 76 14.54 -4.46 -4.01
C TYR A 76 15.25 -3.46 -3.08
N ARG A 77 14.66 -3.09 -1.94
CA ARG A 77 15.34 -2.26 -0.93
C ARG A 77 16.54 -2.98 -0.34
N SER A 78 16.41 -4.28 -0.07
CA SER A 78 17.52 -5.11 0.40
C SER A 78 18.64 -5.18 -0.63
N ALA A 79 18.33 -5.46 -1.89
CA ALA A 79 19.32 -5.49 -2.98
C ALA A 79 20.03 -4.13 -3.15
N ALA A 80 19.28 -3.02 -3.12
CA ALA A 80 19.84 -1.67 -3.25
C ALA A 80 20.75 -1.25 -2.08
N ALA A 81 20.70 -1.96 -0.95
CA ALA A 81 21.55 -1.72 0.22
C ALA A 81 22.83 -2.58 0.21
N MET A 82 22.97 -3.50 -0.75
CA MET A 82 24.14 -4.36 -0.91
C MET A 82 25.23 -3.68 -1.75
N ASP A 83 26.43 -4.25 -1.73
CA ASP A 83 27.54 -3.78 -2.58
C ASP A 83 27.20 -4.03 -4.05
N THR A 84 27.02 -2.93 -4.79
CA THR A 84 26.53 -2.93 -6.18
C THR A 84 27.22 -1.86 -6.99
N THR A 85 27.36 -2.11 -8.28
CA THR A 85 27.83 -1.07 -9.19
C THR A 85 26.78 0.04 -9.35
N PRO A 86 27.17 1.28 -9.71
CA PRO A 86 26.22 2.35 -9.97
C PRO A 86 25.14 1.99 -11.01
N ASN A 87 25.49 1.17 -12.01
CA ASN A 87 24.56 0.71 -13.04
C ASN A 87 23.55 -0.30 -12.49
N GLU A 88 23.99 -1.29 -11.72
CA GLU A 88 23.08 -2.25 -11.06
C GLU A 88 22.16 -1.52 -10.08
N LEU A 89 22.69 -0.59 -9.29
CA LEU A 89 21.89 0.23 -8.39
C LEU A 89 20.81 1.04 -9.12
N ALA A 90 21.11 1.54 -10.33
CA ALA A 90 20.13 2.22 -11.16
C ALA A 90 18.99 1.27 -11.60
N LEU A 91 19.32 0.04 -12.01
CA LEU A 91 18.36 -0.99 -12.39
C LEU A 91 17.47 -1.42 -11.22
N ILE A 92 18.07 -1.66 -10.05
CA ILE A 92 17.33 -2.03 -8.82
C ILE A 92 16.36 -0.92 -8.44
N ARG A 93 16.83 0.34 -8.45
CA ARG A 93 15.97 1.49 -8.17
C ARG A 93 14.88 1.66 -9.21
N PHE A 94 15.17 1.43 -10.49
CA PHE A 94 14.15 1.47 -11.52
C PHE A 94 13.06 0.41 -11.26
N ALA A 95 13.43 -0.82 -10.91
CA ALA A 95 12.48 -1.87 -10.53
C ALA A 95 11.68 -1.52 -9.27
N LEU A 96 12.33 -0.96 -8.25
CA LEU A 96 11.66 -0.49 -7.03
C LEU A 96 10.65 0.64 -7.32
N GLY A 97 11.03 1.60 -8.17
CA GLY A 97 10.13 2.66 -8.63
C GLY A 97 8.93 2.10 -9.39
N ASN A 98 9.16 1.14 -10.30
CA ASN A 98 8.11 0.44 -11.03
C ASN A 98 7.17 -0.31 -10.09
N THR A 99 7.69 -0.87 -9.00
CA THR A 99 6.90 -1.59 -7.99
C THR A 99 5.97 -0.65 -7.22
N HIS A 100 6.48 0.48 -6.73
CA HIS A 100 5.63 1.49 -6.10
C HIS A 100 4.60 2.06 -7.07
N TYR A 101 4.98 2.29 -8.34
CA TYR A 101 4.03 2.76 -9.34
C TYR A 101 2.94 1.72 -9.64
N ALA A 102 3.29 0.44 -9.73
CA ALA A 102 2.33 -0.66 -9.88
C ALA A 102 1.39 -0.76 -8.67
N GLN A 103 1.90 -0.64 -7.44
CA GLN A 103 1.10 -0.60 -6.21
C GLN A 103 0.08 0.54 -6.22
N ALA A 104 0.49 1.72 -6.68
CA ALA A 104 -0.42 2.86 -6.82
C ALA A 104 -1.54 2.55 -7.83
N ARG A 105 -1.20 2.01 -9.00
CA ARG A 105 -2.19 1.69 -10.04
C ARG A 105 -3.13 0.58 -9.61
N ASP A 106 -2.63 -0.45 -8.95
CA ASP A 106 -3.45 -1.55 -8.43
C ASP A 106 -4.47 -1.05 -7.38
N ALA A 107 -4.03 -0.19 -6.45
CA ALA A 107 -4.93 0.47 -5.51
C ALA A 107 -5.97 1.35 -6.21
N ASP A 108 -5.57 2.13 -7.22
CA ASP A 108 -6.47 2.98 -8.02
C ASP A 108 -7.55 2.17 -8.75
N THR A 109 -7.20 1.00 -9.30
CA THR A 109 -8.18 0.10 -9.93
C THR A 109 -9.08 -0.63 -8.91
N THR A 110 -8.57 -0.86 -7.70
CA THR A 110 -9.31 -1.56 -6.64
C THR A 110 -10.39 -0.69 -6.01
N ILE A 111 -10.15 0.62 -5.83
CA ILE A 111 -11.10 1.55 -5.22
C ILE A 111 -12.49 1.51 -5.91
N PRO A 112 -12.63 1.63 -7.24
CA PRO A 112 -13.94 1.55 -7.91
C PRO A 112 -14.67 0.22 -7.72
N ARG A 113 -13.95 -0.89 -7.52
CA ARG A 113 -14.55 -2.20 -7.22
C ARG A 113 -15.13 -2.22 -5.81
N ILE A 114 -14.41 -1.68 -4.83
CA ILE A 114 -14.89 -1.54 -3.46
C ILE A 114 -16.09 -0.57 -3.42
N GLN A 115 -16.03 0.55 -4.14
CA GLN A 115 -17.13 1.52 -4.22
C GLN A 115 -18.41 0.92 -4.81
N ARG A 116 -18.31 0.08 -5.85
CA ARG A 116 -19.48 -0.66 -6.38
C ARG A 116 -20.07 -1.62 -5.34
N THR A 117 -19.22 -2.29 -4.55
CA THR A 117 -19.66 -3.15 -3.46
C THR A 117 -20.37 -2.34 -2.38
N LEU A 118 -19.78 -1.21 -1.96
CA LEU A 118 -20.37 -0.27 -1.02
C LEU A 118 -21.75 0.21 -1.45
N ALA A 119 -21.92 0.59 -2.72
CA ALA A 119 -23.19 1.06 -3.27
C ALA A 119 -24.29 -0.04 -3.27
N GLY A 120 -23.89 -1.32 -3.25
CA GLY A 120 -24.81 -2.45 -3.18
C GLY A 120 -25.22 -2.86 -1.75
N ILE A 121 -24.51 -2.41 -0.71
CA ILE A 121 -24.83 -2.75 0.68
C ILE A 121 -26.02 -1.91 1.14
N ARG A 122 -27.18 -2.56 1.23
CA ARG A 122 -28.40 -1.96 1.78
C ARG A 122 -28.49 -2.20 3.28
N VAL A 123 -28.83 -1.16 4.02
CA VAL A 123 -29.15 -1.26 5.45
C VAL A 123 -30.67 -1.25 5.58
N GLU A 124 -31.27 -2.41 5.35
CA GLU A 124 -32.73 -2.60 5.27
C GLU A 124 -33.15 -3.87 6.03
N GLY A 125 -34.45 -4.12 6.15
CA GLY A 125 -35.03 -5.28 6.85
C GLY A 125 -35.26 -5.07 8.35
N ASP A 126 -35.97 -5.97 9.00
CA ASP A 126 -36.34 -5.83 10.42
C ASP A 126 -35.35 -6.51 11.38
N ASP A 127 -34.48 -7.37 10.87
CA ASP A 127 -33.46 -8.05 11.66
C ASP A 127 -32.33 -7.08 12.06
N ILE A 128 -32.22 -6.85 13.37
CA ILE A 128 -31.18 -6.02 13.98
C ILE A 128 -29.78 -6.57 13.70
N ALA A 129 -29.59 -7.90 13.78
CA ALA A 129 -28.28 -8.51 13.58
C ALA A 129 -27.79 -8.30 12.13
N GLN A 130 -28.67 -8.50 11.16
CA GLN A 130 -28.38 -8.24 9.75
C GLN A 130 -28.03 -6.77 9.47
N LYS A 131 -28.77 -5.83 10.09
CA LYS A 131 -28.46 -4.41 9.99
C LYS A 131 -27.08 -4.07 10.58
N VAL A 132 -26.75 -4.63 11.75
CA VAL A 132 -25.45 -4.37 12.41
C VAL A 132 -24.33 -4.85 11.50
N SER A 133 -24.44 -6.08 10.99
CA SER A 133 -23.48 -6.64 10.04
C SER A 133 -23.30 -5.74 8.80
N SER A 134 -24.40 -5.23 8.25
CA SER A 134 -24.37 -4.35 7.06
C SER A 134 -23.66 -3.02 7.34
N TYR A 135 -23.91 -2.41 8.50
CA TYR A 135 -23.19 -1.20 8.91
C TYR A 135 -21.69 -1.46 9.09
N VAL A 136 -21.32 -2.53 9.81
CA VAL A 136 -19.90 -2.88 10.04
C VAL A 136 -19.18 -3.12 8.72
N GLN A 137 -19.82 -3.85 7.79
CA GLN A 137 -19.25 -4.10 6.46
C GLN A 137 -19.04 -2.80 5.68
N ARG A 138 -20.06 -1.93 5.63
CA ARG A 138 -19.97 -0.63 4.95
C ARG A 138 -18.85 0.23 5.51
N ASP A 139 -18.76 0.29 6.84
CA ASP A 139 -17.77 1.08 7.55
C ASP A 139 -16.34 0.55 7.32
N SER A 140 -16.17 -0.77 7.35
CA SER A 140 -14.89 -1.42 7.04
C SER A 140 -14.43 -1.17 5.61
N LEU A 141 -15.32 -1.29 4.62
CA LEU A 141 -14.99 -1.03 3.21
C LEU A 141 -14.72 0.47 2.98
N GLY A 142 -15.44 1.37 3.67
CA GLY A 142 -15.19 2.80 3.62
C GLY A 142 -13.79 3.17 4.13
N ARG A 143 -13.36 2.58 5.25
CA ARG A 143 -11.98 2.75 5.75
C ARG A 143 -10.94 2.23 4.76
N GLU A 144 -11.20 1.10 4.11
CA GLU A 144 -10.27 0.55 3.14
C GLU A 144 -10.11 1.47 1.92
N VAL A 145 -11.19 2.10 1.42
CA VAL A 145 -11.10 3.11 0.35
C VAL A 145 -10.20 4.28 0.76
N VAL A 146 -10.35 4.79 1.98
CA VAL A 146 -9.50 5.89 2.49
C VAL A 146 -8.04 5.46 2.58
N ARG A 147 -7.79 4.25 3.10
CA ARG A 147 -6.44 3.69 3.19
C ARG A 147 -5.80 3.53 1.82
N LEU A 148 -6.52 2.97 0.85
CA LEU A 148 -6.02 2.80 -0.52
C LEU A 148 -5.78 4.16 -1.20
N ASP A 149 -6.64 5.16 -0.99
CA ASP A 149 -6.43 6.50 -1.54
C ASP A 149 -5.12 7.13 -1.03
N ALA A 150 -4.82 6.98 0.26
CA ALA A 150 -3.54 7.42 0.85
C ALA A 150 -2.35 6.57 0.37
N LEU A 151 -2.56 5.27 0.14
CA LEU A 151 -1.54 4.39 -0.43
C LEU A 151 -1.14 4.83 -1.83
N ILE A 152 -2.09 5.24 -2.68
CA ILE A 152 -1.79 5.73 -4.04
C ILE A 152 -0.85 6.93 -3.97
N ASP A 153 -1.17 7.94 -3.15
CA ASP A 153 -0.38 9.17 -3.07
C ASP A 153 1.04 8.92 -2.54
N SER A 154 1.15 8.12 -1.48
CA SER A 154 2.45 7.76 -0.89
C SER A 154 3.29 6.92 -1.87
N SER A 155 2.67 5.98 -2.58
CA SER A 155 3.35 5.14 -3.56
C SER A 155 3.80 5.92 -4.80
N LEU A 156 2.98 6.85 -5.32
CA LEU A 156 3.39 7.75 -6.41
C LEU A 156 4.57 8.64 -5.99
N THR A 157 4.53 9.19 -4.77
CA THR A 157 5.62 10.00 -4.23
C THR A 157 6.92 9.22 -4.10
N ALA A 158 6.83 7.97 -3.61
CA ALA A 158 7.97 7.06 -3.54
C ALA A 158 8.54 6.76 -4.93
N ALA A 159 7.68 6.37 -5.88
CA ALA A 159 8.08 6.08 -7.26
C ALA A 159 8.82 7.26 -7.91
N ILE A 160 8.27 8.47 -7.84
CA ILE A 160 8.89 9.70 -8.37
C ILE A 160 10.28 9.93 -7.75
N THR A 161 10.39 9.76 -6.44
CA THR A 161 11.65 9.97 -5.70
C THR A 161 12.70 8.96 -6.13
N ILE A 162 12.33 7.68 -6.21
CA ILE A 162 13.22 6.59 -6.57
C ILE A 162 13.66 6.68 -8.03
N TYR A 163 12.76 7.00 -8.97
CA TYR A 163 13.14 7.26 -10.36
C TYR A 163 14.15 8.40 -10.48
N LYS A 164 13.94 9.51 -9.76
CA LYS A 164 14.92 10.60 -9.73
C LYS A 164 16.29 10.15 -9.21
N GLN A 165 16.34 9.23 -8.25
CA GLN A 165 17.60 8.66 -7.76
C GLN A 165 18.25 7.74 -8.81
N ALA A 166 17.48 6.91 -9.51
CA ALA A 166 17.98 6.05 -10.57
C ALA A 166 18.57 6.86 -11.75
N LEU A 167 17.94 7.97 -12.15
CA LEU A 167 18.43 8.85 -13.23
C LEU A 167 19.76 9.52 -12.91
N ARG A 168 20.17 9.62 -11.65
CA ARG A 168 21.50 10.14 -11.29
C ARG A 168 22.62 9.23 -11.78
N HIS A 169 22.35 7.93 -11.89
CA HIS A 169 23.30 6.92 -12.35
C HIS A 169 23.08 6.53 -13.82
N SER A 170 21.86 6.70 -14.33
CA SER A 170 21.52 6.41 -15.73
C SER A 170 20.76 7.58 -16.39
N PRO A 171 21.42 8.74 -16.63
CA PRO A 171 20.73 9.93 -17.13
C PRO A 171 20.19 9.76 -18.56
N GLY A 172 20.70 8.83 -19.36
CA GLY A 172 20.24 8.55 -20.71
C GLY A 172 19.12 7.49 -20.82
N ASP A 173 18.57 7.01 -19.70
CA ASP A 173 17.54 5.98 -19.73
C ASP A 173 16.15 6.57 -20.04
N ASP A 174 15.71 6.39 -21.29
CA ASP A 174 14.42 6.86 -21.79
C ASP A 174 13.23 6.19 -21.11
N SER A 175 13.35 4.90 -20.77
CA SER A 175 12.26 4.14 -20.12
C SER A 175 12.01 4.66 -18.71
N LEU A 176 13.10 4.96 -17.99
CA LEU A 176 13.05 5.55 -16.66
C LEU A 176 12.46 6.96 -16.72
N ARG A 177 12.93 7.82 -17.64
CA ARG A 177 12.38 9.17 -17.84
C ARG A 177 10.89 9.13 -18.14
N TRP A 178 10.47 8.22 -19.01
CA TRP A 178 9.07 8.00 -19.35
C TRP A 178 8.24 7.64 -18.12
N ASN A 179 8.67 6.65 -17.33
CA ASN A 179 7.95 6.23 -16.13
C ASN A 179 7.90 7.31 -15.04
N LEU A 180 8.96 8.12 -14.91
CA LEU A 180 8.96 9.29 -14.04
C LEU A 180 7.89 10.30 -14.46
N VAL A 181 7.80 10.61 -15.75
CA VAL A 181 6.78 11.54 -16.28
C VAL A 181 5.37 11.01 -16.05
N LEU A 182 5.14 9.71 -16.27
CA LEU A 182 3.84 9.09 -16.00
C LEU A 182 3.44 9.21 -14.51
N ALA A 183 4.35 8.86 -13.60
CA ALA A 183 4.10 8.97 -12.17
C ALA A 183 3.84 10.42 -11.73
N GLN A 184 4.60 11.38 -12.27
CA GLN A 184 4.39 12.81 -12.01
C GLN A 184 3.04 13.31 -12.52
N ARG A 185 2.65 12.89 -13.73
CA ARG A 185 1.37 13.25 -14.32
C ARG A 185 0.21 12.74 -13.48
N GLU A 186 0.24 11.46 -13.07
CA GLU A 186 -0.81 10.88 -12.23
C GLU A 186 -0.90 11.56 -10.87
N ALA A 187 0.24 11.82 -10.21
CA ALA A 187 0.26 12.57 -8.95
C ALA A 187 -0.33 13.98 -9.10
N GLY A 188 -0.01 14.66 -10.20
CA GLY A 188 -0.57 15.98 -10.53
C GLY A 188 -2.07 15.96 -10.77
N LEU A 189 -2.58 14.99 -11.53
CA LEU A 189 -4.02 14.80 -11.78
C LEU A 189 -4.77 14.53 -10.47
N ARG A 190 -4.20 13.71 -9.58
CA ARG A 190 -4.80 13.44 -8.27
C ARG A 190 -4.80 14.65 -7.37
N ALA A 191 -3.70 15.42 -7.34
CA ALA A 191 -3.63 16.67 -6.58
C ALA A 191 -4.65 17.70 -7.09
N ALA A 192 -4.82 17.82 -8.41
CA ALA A 192 -5.83 18.67 -9.02
C ALA A 192 -7.26 18.21 -8.65
N ALA A 193 -7.55 16.91 -8.78
CA ALA A 193 -8.85 16.36 -8.40
C ALA A 193 -9.16 16.56 -6.90
N LYS A 194 -8.16 16.51 -6.02
CA LYS A 194 -8.33 16.82 -4.59
C LYS A 194 -8.59 18.31 -4.35
N LYS A 195 -7.94 19.21 -5.10
CA LYS A 195 -8.25 20.65 -5.06
C LYS A 195 -9.65 20.95 -5.57
N ASP A 196 -10.07 20.35 -6.69
CA ASP A 196 -11.44 20.54 -7.22
C ASP A 196 -12.50 19.99 -6.25
N ARG A 197 -12.21 18.91 -5.51
CA ARG A 197 -13.09 18.43 -4.42
C ARG A 197 -13.06 19.35 -3.18
N GLY A 198 -11.96 20.05 -2.96
CA GLY A 198 -11.78 21.01 -1.87
C GLY A 198 -12.41 22.38 -2.15
N ASP A 199 -12.31 22.88 -3.40
CA ASP A 199 -12.92 24.12 -3.90
C ASP A 199 -14.39 23.88 -4.35
N GLY A 200 -14.74 22.64 -4.68
CA GLY A 200 -16.11 22.16 -4.89
C GLY A 200 -16.88 21.87 -3.60
N LYS A 201 -16.31 22.15 -2.42
CA LYS A 201 -17.10 22.51 -1.24
C LYS A 201 -17.70 23.89 -1.53
N ASN A 202 -18.74 23.89 -2.35
CA ASN A 202 -19.65 25.00 -2.53
C ASN A 202 -19.90 25.65 -1.17
N ASP A 203 -19.98 26.98 -1.15
CA ASP A 203 -20.47 27.81 -0.04
C ASP A 203 -21.84 27.35 0.52
N SER A 204 -22.48 26.33 -0.06
CA SER A 204 -23.63 25.60 0.52
C SER A 204 -23.29 24.69 1.71
N ASP A 205 -22.01 24.45 2.03
CA ASP A 205 -21.61 23.64 3.20
C ASP A 205 -21.29 24.50 4.45
N LYS A 206 -21.20 25.83 4.31
CA LYS A 206 -21.13 26.74 5.47
C LYS A 206 -22.43 26.74 6.29
N ASP A 207 -23.56 26.38 5.66
CA ASP A 207 -24.86 26.19 6.34
C ASP A 207 -25.07 24.76 6.91
N LYS A 208 -24.09 23.85 6.77
CA LYS A 208 -24.11 22.49 7.35
C LYS A 208 -22.97 22.20 8.32
N ALA A 209 -22.15 23.21 8.65
CA ALA A 209 -21.20 23.09 9.73
C ALA A 209 -21.97 22.86 11.04
N LEU A 210 -21.55 21.87 11.83
CA LEU A 210 -22.02 21.73 13.20
C LEU A 210 -21.74 23.05 13.93
N SER A 211 -22.70 23.52 14.72
CA SER A 211 -22.40 24.63 15.63
C SER A 211 -21.30 24.21 16.62
N ASP A 212 -20.65 25.18 17.27
CA ASP A 212 -19.68 24.89 18.34
C ASP A 212 -20.28 24.00 19.44
N ARG A 213 -21.57 24.20 19.76
CA ARG A 213 -22.30 23.36 20.71
C ARG A 213 -22.45 21.93 20.19
N ALA A 214 -22.85 21.77 18.93
CA ALA A 214 -23.00 20.46 18.31
C ALA A 214 -21.66 19.72 18.16
N LEU A 215 -20.56 20.45 17.96
CA LEU A 215 -19.20 19.90 17.97
C LEU A 215 -18.84 19.33 19.35
N VAL A 216 -19.09 20.10 20.42
CA VAL A 216 -18.84 19.64 21.80
C VAL A 216 -19.71 18.41 22.13
N LEU A 217 -20.97 18.41 21.69
CA LEU A 217 -21.86 17.25 21.87
C LEU A 217 -21.35 16.01 21.14
N MET A 218 -20.82 16.17 19.91
CA MET A 218 -20.20 15.06 19.18
C MET A 218 -18.95 14.53 19.89
N GLN A 219 -18.06 15.42 20.38
CA GLN A 219 -16.87 15.00 21.13
C GLN A 219 -17.22 14.22 22.40
N HIS A 220 -18.27 14.63 23.11
CA HIS A 220 -18.74 13.92 24.29
C HIS A 220 -19.44 12.60 23.92
N ALA A 221 -20.18 12.56 22.82
CA ALA A 221 -20.74 11.30 22.32
C ALA A 221 -19.63 10.31 21.93
N ASP A 222 -18.56 10.78 21.28
CA ASP A 222 -17.41 9.96 20.92
C ASP A 222 -16.70 9.39 22.16
N SER A 223 -16.51 10.18 23.22
CA SER A 223 -15.90 9.67 24.47
C SER A 223 -16.78 8.65 25.18
N LEU A 224 -18.11 8.77 25.08
CA LEU A 224 -19.04 7.74 25.57
C LEU A 224 -18.97 6.46 24.74
N VAL A 225 -18.81 6.58 23.41
CA VAL A 225 -18.63 5.45 22.51
C VAL A 225 -17.34 4.68 22.83
N GLU A 226 -16.24 5.37 23.15
CA GLU A 226 -14.96 4.74 23.53
C GLU A 226 -15.08 3.83 24.76
N ILE A 227 -15.97 4.17 25.69
CA ILE A 227 -16.25 3.38 26.89
C ILE A 227 -17.50 2.49 26.74
N TYR A 228 -17.89 2.19 25.49
CA TYR A 228 -19.01 1.32 25.12
C TYR A 228 -20.40 1.77 25.64
N ARG A 229 -20.53 3.05 26.02
CA ARG A 229 -21.79 3.65 26.50
C ARG A 229 -22.61 4.21 25.33
N PHE A 230 -22.93 3.34 24.38
CA PHE A 230 -23.64 3.72 23.13
C PHE A 230 -25.01 4.34 23.37
N LYS A 231 -25.76 3.84 24.36
CA LYS A 231 -27.07 4.37 24.73
C LYS A 231 -26.99 5.82 25.22
N ASP A 232 -26.03 6.10 26.10
CA ASP A 232 -25.85 7.44 26.64
C ASP A 232 -25.41 8.43 25.57
N ALA A 233 -24.54 7.99 24.64
CA ALA A 233 -24.14 8.77 23.48
C ALA A 233 -25.34 9.08 22.57
N LEU A 234 -26.20 8.09 22.31
CA LEU A 234 -27.41 8.26 21.50
C LEU A 234 -28.39 9.24 22.15
N ASP A 235 -28.73 9.02 23.43
CA ASP A 235 -29.68 9.84 24.17
C ASP A 235 -29.21 11.30 24.22
N MET A 236 -27.90 11.52 24.38
CA MET A 236 -27.30 12.85 24.37
C MET A 236 -27.45 13.53 23.02
N LEU A 237 -27.13 12.85 21.93
CA LEU A 237 -27.22 13.44 20.59
C LEU A 237 -28.67 13.67 20.16
N GLN A 238 -29.59 12.79 20.52
CA GLN A 238 -31.02 12.99 20.25
C GLN A 238 -31.59 14.20 21.01
N LYS A 239 -31.20 14.40 22.27
CA LYS A 239 -31.55 15.62 23.03
C LYS A 239 -30.89 16.85 22.42
N GLY A 240 -29.62 16.74 22.02
CA GLY A 240 -28.88 17.79 21.34
C GLY A 240 -29.56 18.24 20.05
N LEU A 241 -30.06 17.28 19.25
CA LEU A 241 -30.72 17.51 17.97
C LEU A 241 -31.99 18.37 18.08
N GLN A 242 -32.71 18.28 19.21
CA GLN A 242 -33.89 19.10 19.48
C GLN A 242 -33.53 20.58 19.70
N GLN A 243 -32.33 20.83 20.23
CA GLN A 243 -31.83 22.16 20.57
C GLN A 243 -30.99 22.75 19.45
N ASP A 244 -30.34 21.89 18.67
CA ASP A 244 -29.42 22.26 17.61
C ASP A 244 -29.69 21.45 16.34
N PRO A 245 -30.43 22.04 15.38
CA PRO A 245 -30.74 21.39 14.11
C PRO A 245 -29.51 21.05 13.25
N THR A 246 -28.34 21.62 13.50
CA THR A 246 -27.11 21.29 12.74
C THR A 246 -26.69 19.84 12.93
N LEU A 247 -27.08 19.20 14.06
CA LEU A 247 -26.91 17.76 14.31
C LEU A 247 -27.71 16.86 13.36
N LYS A 248 -28.67 17.40 12.57
CA LYS A 248 -29.36 16.62 11.53
C LYS A 248 -28.37 16.04 10.52
N SER A 249 -27.23 16.70 10.30
CA SER A 249 -26.12 16.22 9.47
C SER A 249 -25.46 14.92 10.00
N LYS A 250 -25.71 14.55 11.26
CA LYS A 250 -25.17 13.36 11.95
C LYS A 250 -26.23 12.26 12.14
N LYS A 251 -27.32 12.30 11.38
CA LYS A 251 -28.38 11.29 11.41
C LYS A 251 -27.85 9.85 11.32
N GLU A 252 -26.96 9.58 10.36
CA GLU A 252 -26.39 8.24 10.16
C GLU A 252 -25.58 7.76 11.37
N TYR A 253 -24.87 8.65 12.06
CA TYR A 253 -24.13 8.32 13.28
C TYR A 253 -25.09 7.93 14.41
N MET A 254 -26.17 8.69 14.61
CA MET A 254 -27.20 8.37 15.60
C MET A 254 -27.92 7.05 15.27
N GLU A 255 -28.20 6.77 13.99
CA GLU A 255 -28.79 5.49 13.57
C GLU A 255 -27.86 4.29 13.89
N LYS A 256 -26.55 4.44 13.70
CA LYS A 256 -25.57 3.42 14.12
C LYS A 256 -25.62 3.17 15.63
N LEU A 257 -25.64 4.25 16.44
CA LEU A 257 -25.70 4.13 17.90
C LEU A 257 -27.01 3.49 18.38
N ASP A 258 -28.14 3.87 17.80
CA ASP A 258 -29.45 3.27 18.09
C ASP A 258 -29.46 1.78 17.80
N LEU A 259 -28.92 1.38 16.65
CA LEU A 259 -28.87 -0.01 16.28
C LEU A 259 -27.97 -0.84 17.22
N VAL A 260 -26.77 -0.35 17.53
CA VAL A 260 -25.84 -1.03 18.46
C VAL A 260 -26.47 -1.15 19.84
N THR A 261 -27.14 -0.10 20.30
CA THR A 261 -27.86 -0.09 21.59
C THR A 261 -28.97 -1.15 21.62
N LYS A 262 -29.75 -1.26 20.53
CA LYS A 262 -30.81 -2.28 20.40
C LYS A 262 -30.23 -3.68 20.35
N ALA A 263 -29.13 -3.90 19.62
CA ALA A 263 -28.46 -5.18 19.55
C ALA A 263 -27.95 -5.63 20.93
N ALA A 264 -27.31 -4.74 21.68
CA ALA A 264 -26.81 -5.02 23.03
C ALA A 264 -27.92 -5.31 24.05
N ALA A 265 -29.15 -4.82 23.81
CA ALA A 265 -30.31 -5.12 24.66
C ALA A 265 -31.02 -6.44 24.29
N ALA A 266 -30.70 -7.01 23.12
CA ALA A 266 -31.29 -8.25 22.61
C ALA A 266 -30.45 -9.51 22.93
N THR A 267 -29.26 -9.33 23.49
CA THR A 267 -28.34 -10.38 23.98
C THR A 267 -28.46 -10.54 25.48
#